data_AF-A0A162Q3Q0-F1
#
_entry.id   AF-A0A162Q3Q0-F1
#
_cell.length_a   1.000
_cell.length_b   1.000
_cell.length_c   1.000
_cell.angle_alpha   90.00
_cell.angle_beta   90.00
_cell.angle_gamma   90.00
#
_symmetry.space_group_name_H-M   'P 1'
#
loop_
_entity.id
_entity.type
_entity.pdbx_description
1 polymer ?
#
loop_
_entity_poly.entity_id
_entity_poly.type
_entity_poly.pdbx_seq_one_letter_code
_entity_poly.pdbx_strand_id
1 'polypeptide(L)'
;MTQVATDAFEKALILDPDHVPSQIAKAGILAFDLSLGLLEQITLGLGWDSSEAWYQYAQAKKQQGDYDRTKACLLYALELHDTEPIRQLSVLPKFII
;
A
#
# COMPACT_ATOMS: atom_id res chain seq x y z
N MET A 1 5.91 -9.14 -19.70
CA MET A 1 5.47 -7.76 -19.38
C MET A 1 5.70 -7.42 -17.91
N THR A 2 5.41 -8.32 -16.96
CA THR A 2 5.62 -8.12 -15.51
C THR A 2 7.09 -7.87 -15.11
N GLN A 3 8.05 -8.54 -15.75
CA GLN A 3 9.49 -8.38 -15.49
C GLN A 3 10.01 -6.94 -15.69
N VAL A 4 9.49 -6.23 -16.69
CA VAL A 4 9.89 -4.82 -16.92
C VAL A 4 9.36 -3.92 -15.81
N ALA A 5 8.16 -4.22 -15.31
CA ALA A 5 7.56 -3.47 -14.20
C ALA A 5 8.29 -3.74 -12.89
N THR A 6 8.65 -4.99 -12.58
CA THR A 6 9.44 -5.32 -11.39
C THR A 6 10.77 -4.57 -11.38
N ASP A 7 11.52 -4.59 -12.49
CA ASP A 7 12.81 -3.92 -12.60
C ASP A 7 12.68 -2.40 -12.43
N ALA A 8 11.62 -1.81 -12.98
CA ALA A 8 11.35 -0.38 -12.86
C ALA A 8 11.03 0.01 -11.40
N PHE A 9 10.17 -0.75 -10.72
CA PHE A 9 9.85 -0.49 -9.32
C PHE A 9 11.02 -0.75 -8.39
N GLU A 10 11.86 -1.74 -8.68
CA GLU A 10 13.10 -1.96 -7.92
C GLU A 10 14.05 -0.78 -8.04
N LYS A 11 14.25 -0.26 -9.25
CA LYS A 11 15.05 0.96 -9.44
C LYS A 11 14.46 2.16 -8.71
N ALA A 12 13.14 2.32 -8.70
CA ALA A 12 12.47 3.37 -7.95
C ALA A 12 12.72 3.23 -6.44
N LEU A 13 12.59 2.02 -5.90
CA LEU A 13 12.81 1.74 -4.48
C LEU A 13 14.28 1.82 -4.05
N ILE A 14 15.24 1.71 -4.98
CA ILE A 14 16.65 2.00 -4.71
C ILE A 14 16.85 3.51 -4.49
N LEU A 15 16.11 4.36 -5.20
CA LEU A 15 16.21 5.82 -5.08
C LEU A 15 15.43 6.34 -3.88
N ASP A 16 14.22 5.84 -3.67
CA ASP A 16 13.36 6.16 -2.54
C ASP A 16 12.76 4.87 -1.98
N PRO A 17 13.42 4.28 -0.97
CA PRO A 17 12.95 3.05 -0.33
C PRO A 17 11.56 3.17 0.27
N ASP A 18 11.15 4.38 0.63
CA ASP A 18 9.94 4.72 1.37
C ASP A 18 8.79 5.16 0.46
N HIS A 19 8.98 5.08 -0.87
CA HIS A 19 7.97 5.46 -1.86
C HIS A 19 6.79 4.48 -1.90
N VAL A 20 5.79 4.75 -1.05
CA VAL A 20 4.58 3.92 -0.87
C VAL A 20 3.90 3.49 -2.19
N PRO A 21 3.67 4.36 -3.20
CA PRO A 21 3.03 3.94 -4.45
C PRO A 21 3.84 2.86 -5.21
N SER A 22 5.17 2.95 -5.21
CA SER A 22 6.01 1.92 -5.82
C SER A 22 6.03 0.62 -5.04
N GLN A 23 5.95 0.70 -3.70
CA GLN A 23 5.84 -0.50 -2.85
C GLN A 23 4.52 -1.23 -3.10
N ILE A 24 3.39 -0.50 -3.16
CA ILE A 24 2.06 -1.06 -3.47
C ILE A 24 2.04 -1.67 -4.88
N ALA A 25 2.54 -0.95 -5.89
CA ALA A 25 2.58 -1.47 -7.25
C ALA A 25 3.47 -2.72 -7.38
N LYS A 26 4.59 -2.78 -6.63
CA LYS A 26 5.42 -3.99 -6.54
C LYS A 26 4.67 -5.12 -5.85
N ALA A 27 3.93 -4.86 -4.78
CA ALA A 27 3.14 -5.88 -4.09
C ALA A 27 2.11 -6.55 -5.02
N GLY A 28 1.47 -5.79 -5.91
CA GLY A 28 0.48 -6.31 -6.87
C GLY A 28 1.03 -7.29 -7.92
N ILE A 29 2.35 -7.36 -8.10
CA ILE A 29 3.00 -8.24 -9.11
C ILE A 29 3.85 -9.36 -8.50
N LEU A 30 4.02 -9.35 -7.17
CA LEU A 30 4.77 -10.39 -6.45
C LEU A 30 3.95 -11.67 -6.26
N ALA A 31 4.63 -12.76 -5.93
CA ALA A 31 3.98 -13.97 -5.44
C ALA A 31 3.20 -13.68 -4.14
N PHE A 32 2.13 -14.44 -3.90
CA PHE A 32 1.19 -14.20 -2.82
C PHE A 32 1.83 -13.94 -1.44
N ASP A 33 2.74 -14.81 -1.00
CA ASP A 33 3.35 -14.70 0.33
C ASP A 33 4.21 -13.43 0.48
N LEU A 34 4.94 -13.08 -0.59
CA LEU A 34 5.77 -11.88 -0.64
C LEU A 34 4.91 -10.62 -0.72
N SER A 35 3.84 -10.66 -1.51
CA SER A 35 2.84 -9.59 -1.62
C SER A 35 2.21 -9.30 -0.26
N LEU A 36 1.77 -10.34 0.44
CA LEU A 36 1.16 -10.22 1.75
C LEU A 36 2.13 -9.62 2.78
N GLY A 37 3.36 -10.15 2.86
CA GLY A 37 4.35 -9.64 3.81
C GLY A 37 4.70 -8.18 3.54
N LEU A 38 4.86 -7.81 2.27
CA LEU A 38 5.13 -6.43 1.88
C LEU A 38 3.93 -5.51 2.22
N LEU A 39 2.70 -5.93 1.93
CA LEU A 39 1.50 -5.16 2.25
C LEU A 39 1.27 -5.01 3.75
N GLU A 40 1.60 -6.03 4.55
CA GLU A 40 1.57 -5.95 6.01
C GLU A 40 2.56 -4.90 6.53
N GLN A 41 3.77 -4.85 5.97
CA GLN A 41 4.76 -3.83 6.33
C GLN A 41 4.31 -2.42 5.92
N ILE A 42 3.71 -2.26 4.73
CA ILE A 42 3.22 -0.96 4.24
C ILE A 42 2.09 -0.44 5.13
N THR A 43 1.09 -1.28 5.42
CA THR A 43 -0.12 -0.90 6.18
C THR A 43 0.18 -0.59 7.65
N LEU A 44 1.23 -1.19 8.23
CA LEU A 44 1.71 -0.87 9.58
C LEU A 44 2.76 0.25 9.62
N GLY A 45 3.23 0.71 8.45
CA GLY A 45 4.34 1.65 8.29
C GLY A 45 3.89 2.96 7.65
N LEU A 46 4.61 3.38 6.61
CA LEU A 46 4.40 4.67 5.94
C LEU A 46 3.14 4.73 5.07
N GLY A 47 2.56 3.59 4.70
CA GLY A 47 1.32 3.52 3.93
C GLY A 47 0.09 3.26 4.78
N TRP A 48 0.15 3.53 6.09
CA TRP A 48 -0.96 3.33 7.02
C TRP A 48 -2.22 4.13 6.63
N ASP A 49 -2.05 5.25 5.93
CA ASP A 49 -3.09 6.15 5.44
C ASP A 49 -3.49 5.89 3.96
N SER A 50 -2.93 4.86 3.32
CA SER A 50 -3.23 4.53 1.94
C SER A 50 -4.43 3.58 1.84
N SER A 51 -5.55 4.09 1.31
CA SER A 51 -6.75 3.30 0.99
C SER A 51 -6.43 2.11 0.08
N GLU A 52 -5.57 2.31 -0.91
CA GLU A 52 -5.12 1.29 -1.86
C GLU A 52 -4.34 0.15 -1.18
N ALA A 53 -3.42 0.46 -0.27
CA ALA A 53 -2.65 -0.54 0.46
C ALA A 53 -3.55 -1.47 1.28
N TRP A 54 -4.51 -0.89 2.02
CA TRP A 54 -5.47 -1.64 2.83
C TRP A 54 -6.43 -2.48 1.98
N TYR A 55 -6.87 -1.96 0.84
CA TYR A 55 -7.68 -2.73 -0.10
C TYR A 55 -6.90 -3.94 -0.63
N GLN A 56 -5.67 -3.76 -1.11
CA GLN A 56 -4.86 -4.87 -1.61
C GLN A 56 -4.54 -5.90 -0.51
N TYR A 57 -4.22 -5.44 0.70
CA TYR A 57 -3.98 -6.32 1.85
C TYR A 57 -5.23 -7.15 2.20
N ALA A 58 -6.41 -6.52 2.21
CA ALA A 58 -7.66 -7.23 2.45
C ALA A 58 -7.93 -8.29 1.37
N GLN A 59 -7.67 -7.98 0.10
CA GLN A 59 -7.84 -8.93 -0.99
C GLN A 59 -6.86 -10.11 -0.89
N ALA A 60 -5.63 -9.87 -0.42
CA ALA A 60 -4.69 -10.94 -0.12
C ALA A 60 -5.14 -11.79 1.09
N LYS A 61 -5.60 -11.17 2.19
CA LYS A 61 -6.13 -11.87 3.37
C LYS A 61 -7.40 -12.66 3.10
N LYS A 62 -8.25 -12.20 2.19
CA LYS A 62 -9.44 -12.93 1.72
C LYS A 62 -9.06 -14.29 1.14
N GLN A 63 -7.94 -14.38 0.41
CA GLN A 63 -7.46 -15.65 -0.15
C GLN A 63 -6.95 -16.61 0.93
N GLN A 64 -6.52 -16.11 2.09
CA GLN A 64 -6.17 -16.91 3.27
C GLN A 64 -7.41 -17.42 4.04
N GLY A 65 -8.61 -16.92 3.75
CA GLY A 65 -9.86 -17.34 4.40
C GLY A 65 -10.16 -16.66 5.75
N ASP A 66 -9.38 -15.64 6.14
CA ASP A 66 -9.65 -14.84 7.36
C ASP A 66 -10.65 -13.70 7.04
N TYR A 67 -11.94 -14.05 6.99
CA TYR A 67 -13.00 -13.13 6.56
C TYR A 67 -13.28 -11.99 7.54
N ASP A 68 -13.10 -12.22 8.85
CA ASP A 68 -13.32 -11.19 9.86
C ASP A 68 -12.28 -10.08 9.74
N ARG A 69 -11.00 -10.43 9.61
CA ARG A 69 -9.95 -9.44 9.34
C ARG A 69 -10.12 -8.79 7.98
N THR A 70 -10.50 -9.55 6.96
CA THR A 70 -10.77 -9.01 5.62
C THR A 70 -11.82 -7.91 5.69
N LYS A 71 -12.94 -8.15 6.39
CA LYS A 71 -14.00 -7.17 6.57
C LYS A 71 -13.50 -5.90 7.28
N ALA A 72 -12.75 -6.07 8.37
CA ALA A 72 -12.19 -4.93 9.10
C ALA A 72 -11.26 -4.07 8.22
N CYS A 73 -10.38 -4.72 7.44
CA CYS A 73 -9.46 -4.02 6.53
C CYS A 73 -10.22 -3.29 5.41
N LEU A 74 -11.28 -3.88 4.85
CA LEU A 74 -12.10 -3.24 3.82
C LEU A 74 -12.87 -2.03 4.35
N LEU A 75 -13.40 -2.10 5.57
CA LEU A 75 -14.07 -0.97 6.20
C LEU A 75 -13.09 0.18 6.42
N TYR A 76 -11.89 -0.12 6.93
CA TYR A 76 -10.86 0.89 7.12
C TYR A 76 -10.40 1.52 5.80
N ALA A 77 -10.22 0.71 4.74
CA ALA A 77 -9.90 1.22 3.41
C ALA A 77 -10.99 2.18 2.88
N LEU A 78 -12.26 1.89 3.14
CA LEU A 78 -13.39 2.74 2.75
C LEU A 78 -13.38 4.07 3.52
N GLU A 79 -13.19 4.02 4.83
CA GLU A 79 -13.10 5.22 5.68
C GLU A 79 -11.93 6.14 5.26
N LEU A 80 -10.79 5.57 4.88
CA LEU A 80 -9.67 6.32 4.33
C LEU A 80 -10.01 6.94 2.97
N HIS A 81 -10.65 6.18 2.08
CA HIS A 81 -11.01 6.68 0.76
C HIS A 81 -11.99 7.85 0.83
N ASP A 82 -12.98 7.78 1.73
CA ASP A 82 -13.96 8.85 1.94
C ASP A 82 -13.32 10.15 2.46
N THR A 83 -12.14 10.04 3.08
CA THR A 83 -11.38 11.18 3.64
C THR A 83 -10.14 11.53 2.82
N GLU A 84 -9.95 10.88 1.67
CA GLU A 84 -8.73 11.00 0.86
C GLU A 84 -8.64 12.37 0.17
N PRO A 85 -7.56 13.15 0.39
CA PRO A 85 -7.39 14.42 -0.28
C PRO A 85 -6.99 14.21 -1.75
N ILE A 86 -7.38 15.15 -2.63
CA ILE A 86 -7.02 15.13 -4.07
C ILE A 86 -5.49 15.06 -4.28
N ARG A 87 -4.72 15.59 -3.33
CA ARG A 87 -3.25 15.52 -3.31
C ARG A 87 -2.78 15.30 -1.88
N GLN A 88 -1.67 14.57 -1.73
CA GLN A 88 -1.02 14.36 -0.44
C GLN A 88 -0.78 15.68 0.30
N LEU A 89 -1.17 15.72 1.58
CA LEU A 89 -1.03 16.90 2.44
C LEU A 89 0.42 17.24 2.76
N SER A 90 1.34 16.26 2.64
CA SER A 90 2.78 16.42 2.82
C SER A 90 3.42 17.42 1.86
N VAL A 91 2.76 17.73 0.74
CA VAL A 91 3.21 18.73 -0.24
C VAL A 91 3.16 20.15 0.33
N LEU A 92 2.36 20.37 1.38
CA LEU A 92 2.29 21.67 2.03
C LEU A 92 3.53 21.91 2.91
N PRO A 93 4.18 23.08 2.81
CA PRO A 93 5.33 23.40 3.64
C PRO A 93 4.94 23.45 5.12
N LYS A 94 5.72 22.79 5.97
CA LYS A 94 5.57 22.83 7.41
C LYS A 94 6.43 23.96 7.96
N PHE A 95 5.80 25.01 8.47
CA PHE A 95 6.50 26.10 9.14
C PHE A 95 6.47 25.87 10.65
N ILE A 96 7.63 25.95 11.30
CA ILE A 96 7.72 26.08 12.76
C ILE A 96 7.70 27.58 13.03
N ILE A 97 6.64 28.05 13.68
CA ILE A 97 6.48 29.45 14.12
C ILE A 97 7.18 29.62 15.47
#